data_AF-A0A7X2D8I7-F1
#
_entry.id   AF-A0A7X2D8I7-F1
#
_cell.length_a   1.000
_cell.length_b   1.000
_cell.length_c   1.000
_cell.angle_alpha   90.00
_cell.angle_beta   90.00
_cell.angle_gamma   90.00
#
_symmetry.space_group_name_H-M   'P 1'
#
loop_
_entity.id
_entity.type
_entity.pdbx_description
1 polymer ?
#
loop_
_entity_poly.entity_id
_entity_poly.type
_entity_poly.pdbx_seq_one_letter_code
_entity_poly.pdbx_strand_id
1 'polypeptide(L)'
;RDANIQMVVDMIELCRDLGAPILRICTAWRGSSWRDGLGTYEIARPGYEMAFPQITTTERWQYCLECFRIVAKEAEEQNVILALQNHPPIVRNSMDCLAMVEEVGSPNFKICFDVSGERAWQQTNWILNAARRIGKLWVHSHFGGDFKREQDGTVIRTPLGRTTDPMQTM
;
A
#
# COMPACT_ATOMS: atom_id res chain seq x y z
N ARG A 1 -17.47 -6.26 1.42
CA ARG A 1 -16.60 -7.40 1.07
C ARG A 1 -16.71 -7.73 -0.41
N ASP A 2 -17.84 -8.32 -0.81
CA ASP A 2 -17.95 -9.03 -2.09
C ASP A 2 -17.82 -8.08 -3.29
N ALA A 3 -18.31 -6.84 -3.18
CA ALA A 3 -18.07 -5.81 -4.20
C ALA A 3 -16.58 -5.48 -4.41
N ASN A 4 -15.76 -5.46 -3.35
CA ASN A 4 -14.32 -5.21 -3.49
C ASN A 4 -13.59 -6.42 -4.07
N ILE A 5 -14.02 -7.64 -3.71
CA ILE A 5 -13.50 -8.88 -4.31
C ILE A 5 -13.82 -8.87 -5.80
N GLN A 6 -15.09 -8.66 -6.18
CA GLN A 6 -15.50 -8.62 -7.58
C GLN A 6 -14.74 -7.56 -8.37
N MET A 7 -14.58 -6.36 -7.82
CA MET A 7 -13.78 -5.32 -8.47
C MET A 7 -12.35 -5.78 -8.76
N VAL A 8 -11.70 -6.51 -7.86
CA VAL A 8 -10.34 -7.02 -8.10
C VAL A 8 -10.36 -8.16 -9.13
N VAL A 9 -11.36 -9.04 -9.11
CA VAL A 9 -11.55 -10.09 -10.13
C VAL A 9 -11.70 -9.48 -11.52
N ASP A 10 -12.57 -8.48 -11.68
CA ASP A 10 -12.77 -7.78 -12.95
C ASP A 10 -11.46 -7.11 -13.44
N MET A 11 -10.65 -6.60 -12.51
CA MET A 11 -9.35 -6.00 -12.84
C MET A 11 -8.30 -7.06 -13.22
N ILE A 12 -8.35 -8.27 -12.64
CA ILE A 12 -7.51 -9.41 -13.04
C ILE A 12 -7.86 -9.81 -14.47
N GLU A 13 -9.16 -9.94 -14.78
CA GLU A 13 -9.64 -10.26 -16.13
C GLU A 13 -9.21 -9.19 -17.15
N LEU A 14 -9.35 -7.91 -16.80
CA LEU A 14 -8.87 -6.82 -17.63
C LEU A 14 -7.35 -6.88 -17.85
N CYS A 15 -6.57 -7.19 -16.82
CA CYS A 15 -5.13 -7.38 -16.95
C CYS A 15 -4.79 -8.51 -17.93
N ARG A 16 -5.47 -9.66 -17.82
CA ARG A 16 -5.32 -10.78 -18.76
C ARG A 16 -5.65 -10.33 -20.19
N ASP A 17 -6.78 -9.68 -20.40
CA ASP A 17 -7.25 -9.28 -21.73
C ASP A 17 -6.32 -8.23 -22.38
N LEU A 18 -5.71 -7.36 -21.57
CA LEU A 18 -4.71 -6.39 -22.02
C LEU A 18 -3.29 -6.97 -22.14
N GLY A 19 -3.06 -8.21 -21.71
CA GLY A 19 -1.72 -8.79 -21.61
C GLY A 19 -0.82 -8.10 -20.57
N ALA A 20 -1.41 -7.42 -19.59
CA ALA A 20 -0.71 -6.77 -18.49
C ALA A 20 -0.42 -7.78 -17.37
N PRO A 21 0.85 -8.11 -17.09
CA PRO A 21 1.20 -9.24 -16.21
C PRO A 21 1.07 -8.93 -14.70
N ILE A 22 0.90 -7.66 -14.32
CA ILE A 22 0.92 -7.22 -12.93
C ILE A 22 -0.25 -6.27 -12.65
N LEU A 23 -1.05 -6.58 -11.63
CA LEU A 23 -2.07 -5.72 -11.07
C LEU A 23 -1.63 -5.19 -9.70
N ARG A 24 -1.44 -3.88 -9.57
CA ARG A 24 -1.13 -3.25 -8.27
C ARG A 24 -2.40 -3.10 -7.43
N ILE A 25 -2.32 -3.54 -6.18
CA ILE A 25 -3.42 -3.47 -5.21
C ILE A 25 -2.96 -2.86 -3.88
N CYS A 26 -3.91 -2.46 -3.03
CA CYS A 26 -3.65 -2.02 -1.67
C CYS A 26 -4.75 -2.53 -0.73
N THR A 27 -4.48 -2.53 0.59
CA THR A 27 -5.46 -2.98 1.60
C THR A 27 -6.65 -2.04 1.73
N ALA A 28 -6.39 -0.74 1.63
CA ALA A 28 -7.44 0.28 1.57
C ALA A 28 -6.88 1.61 1.02
N TRP A 29 -7.78 2.37 0.43
CA TRP A 29 -7.57 3.78 0.10
C TRP A 29 -8.46 4.63 1.01
N ARG A 30 -7.86 5.54 1.79
CA ARG A 30 -8.60 6.42 2.72
C ARG A 30 -9.42 7.50 2.01
N GLY A 31 -9.23 7.66 0.70
CA GLY A 31 -9.84 8.73 -0.07
C GLY A 31 -9.00 10.00 -0.12
N SER A 32 -9.39 10.90 -1.01
CA SER A 32 -8.97 12.30 -1.06
C SER A 32 -10.20 13.19 -0.89
N SER A 33 -10.00 14.47 -0.62
CA SER A 33 -11.06 15.45 -0.50
C SER A 33 -10.68 16.72 -1.26
N TRP A 34 -11.69 17.50 -1.62
CA TRP A 34 -11.52 18.78 -2.28
C TRP A 34 -11.98 19.90 -1.37
N ARG A 35 -11.14 20.91 -1.15
CA ARG A 35 -11.45 22.08 -0.33
C ARG A 35 -10.71 23.29 -0.88
N ASP A 36 -11.41 24.41 -1.03
CA ASP A 36 -10.84 25.70 -1.46
C ASP A 36 -10.00 25.64 -2.74
N GLY A 37 -10.44 24.82 -3.71
CA GLY A 37 -9.74 24.66 -4.99
C GLY A 37 -8.49 23.78 -4.93
N LEU A 38 -8.23 23.11 -3.81
CA LEU A 38 -7.08 22.24 -3.60
C LEU A 38 -7.50 20.82 -3.17
N GLY A 39 -6.72 19.84 -3.63
CA GLY A 39 -6.80 18.48 -3.11
C GLY A 39 -6.21 18.40 -1.70
N THR A 40 -6.94 17.79 -0.77
CA THR A 40 -6.53 17.63 0.62
C THR A 40 -6.89 16.25 1.16
N TYR A 41 -6.15 15.79 2.17
CA TYR A 41 -6.45 14.56 2.90
C TYR A 41 -7.05 14.81 4.29
N GLU A 42 -7.22 16.07 4.68
CA GLU A 42 -7.63 16.48 6.03
C GLU A 42 -9.02 16.01 6.44
N ILE A 43 -9.90 15.73 5.47
CA ILE A 43 -11.26 15.25 5.71
C ILE A 43 -11.31 13.72 5.55
N ALA A 44 -10.85 13.20 4.41
CA ALA A 44 -10.92 11.78 4.09
C ALA A 44 -10.19 10.88 5.10
N ARG A 45 -9.02 11.29 5.60
CA ARG A 45 -8.24 10.45 6.54
C ARG A 45 -8.94 10.26 7.88
N PRO A 46 -9.35 11.33 8.62
CA PRO A 46 -10.13 11.15 9.84
C PRO A 46 -11.46 10.43 9.56
N GLY A 47 -12.10 10.69 8.43
CA GLY A 47 -13.33 10.01 8.02
C GLY A 47 -13.17 8.48 7.98
N TYR A 48 -12.08 7.99 7.39
CA TYR A 48 -11.77 6.56 7.38
C TYR A 48 -11.53 6.01 8.80
N GLU A 49 -10.78 6.73 9.63
CA GLU A 49 -10.46 6.30 10.99
C GLU A 49 -11.73 6.16 11.86
N MET A 50 -12.70 7.06 11.65
CA MET A 50 -13.99 7.06 12.34
C MET A 50 -15.03 6.10 11.75
N ALA A 51 -14.83 5.58 10.53
CA ALA A 51 -15.84 4.77 9.84
C ALA A 51 -16.14 3.45 10.57
N PHE A 52 -15.16 2.89 11.27
CA PHE A 52 -15.26 1.58 11.92
C PHE A 52 -14.60 1.59 13.31
N PRO A 53 -15.15 2.35 14.29
CA PRO A 53 -14.47 2.66 15.55
C PRO A 53 -14.34 1.45 16.49
N GLN A 54 -15.16 0.41 16.30
CA GLN A 54 -15.16 -0.79 17.13
C GLN A 54 -14.34 -1.95 16.52
N ILE A 55 -13.82 -1.78 15.30
CA ILE A 55 -13.08 -2.84 14.61
C ILE A 55 -11.58 -2.66 14.83
N THR A 56 -10.96 -3.64 15.47
CA THR A 56 -9.53 -3.68 15.78
C THR A 56 -8.68 -3.81 14.52
N THR A 57 -7.40 -3.44 14.62
CA THR A 57 -6.43 -3.65 13.52
C THR A 57 -6.29 -5.13 13.17
N THR A 58 -6.36 -6.03 14.15
CA THR A 58 -6.28 -7.48 13.93
C THR A 58 -7.47 -7.99 13.12
N GLU A 59 -8.69 -7.57 13.44
CA GLU A 59 -9.88 -7.95 12.66
C GLU A 59 -9.78 -7.43 11.22
N ARG A 60 -9.31 -6.20 11.02
CA ARG A 60 -9.08 -5.65 9.67
C ARG A 60 -8.00 -6.44 8.91
N TRP A 61 -6.93 -6.86 9.57
CA TRP A 61 -5.89 -7.69 8.99
C TRP A 61 -6.45 -9.05 8.54
N GLN A 62 -7.17 -9.75 9.42
CA GLN A 62 -7.80 -11.03 9.11
C GLN A 62 -8.78 -10.91 7.95
N TYR A 63 -9.57 -9.83 7.93
CA TYR A 63 -10.48 -9.57 6.82
C TYR A 63 -9.76 -9.37 5.48
N CYS A 64 -8.62 -8.65 5.47
CA CYS A 64 -7.77 -8.54 4.28
C CYS A 64 -7.21 -9.90 3.85
N LEU A 65 -6.75 -10.75 4.79
CA LEU A 65 -6.25 -12.09 4.47
C LEU A 65 -7.32 -12.96 3.81
N GLU A 66 -8.54 -12.97 4.34
CA GLU A 66 -9.66 -13.71 3.76
C GLU A 66 -9.92 -13.26 2.30
N CYS A 67 -10.00 -11.94 2.07
CA CYS A 67 -10.22 -11.40 0.73
C CYS A 67 -9.06 -11.71 -0.22
N PHE A 68 -7.82 -11.55 0.24
CA PHE A 68 -6.64 -11.76 -0.60
C PHE A 68 -6.41 -13.23 -0.95
N ARG A 69 -6.73 -14.18 -0.08
CA ARG A 69 -6.71 -15.60 -0.45
C ARG A 69 -7.66 -15.92 -1.61
N ILE A 70 -8.82 -15.28 -1.65
CA ILE A 70 -9.80 -15.46 -2.74
C ILE A 70 -9.25 -14.88 -4.05
N VAL A 71 -8.84 -13.61 -4.06
CA VAL A 71 -8.40 -12.96 -5.31
C VAL A 71 -7.01 -13.43 -5.77
N ALA A 72 -6.16 -13.90 -4.86
CA ALA A 72 -4.87 -14.49 -5.23
C ALA A 72 -5.05 -15.79 -5.99
N LYS A 73 -6.02 -16.63 -5.59
CA LYS A 73 -6.38 -17.84 -6.34
C LYS A 73 -6.85 -17.51 -7.76
N GLU A 74 -7.71 -16.51 -7.91
CA GLU A 74 -8.15 -16.03 -9.24
C GLU A 74 -6.95 -15.56 -10.08
N ALA A 75 -6.04 -14.80 -9.46
CA ALA A 75 -4.85 -14.30 -10.15
C ALA A 75 -3.89 -15.42 -10.58
N GLU A 76 -3.79 -16.51 -9.81
CA GLU A 76 -3.06 -17.73 -10.20
C GLU A 76 -3.67 -18.36 -11.46
N GLU A 77 -4.99 -18.56 -11.46
CA GLU A 77 -5.71 -19.18 -12.58
C GLU A 77 -5.56 -18.38 -13.88
N GLN A 78 -5.49 -17.05 -13.77
CA GLN A 78 -5.32 -16.15 -14.91
C GLN A 78 -3.87 -15.77 -15.21
N ASN A 79 -2.90 -16.31 -14.45
CA ASN A 79 -1.48 -15.99 -14.57
C ASN A 79 -1.17 -14.48 -14.50
N VAL A 80 -1.86 -13.76 -13.61
CA VAL A 80 -1.63 -12.35 -13.27
C VAL A 80 -0.95 -12.27 -11.91
N ILE A 81 0.02 -11.38 -11.75
CA ILE A 81 0.66 -11.13 -10.44
C ILE A 81 -0.06 -9.98 -9.74
N LEU A 82 -0.58 -10.22 -8.54
CA LEU A 82 -1.06 -9.18 -7.64
C LEU A 82 0.11 -8.58 -6.87
N ALA A 83 0.36 -7.28 -7.03
CA ALA A 83 1.44 -6.58 -6.33
C ALA A 83 0.87 -5.69 -5.22
N LEU A 84 0.96 -6.16 -3.96
CA LEU A 84 0.50 -5.47 -2.76
C LEU A 84 1.42 -4.28 -2.43
N GLN A 85 0.86 -3.08 -2.46
CA GLN A 85 1.57 -1.86 -2.07
C GLN A 85 1.61 -1.69 -0.56
N ASN A 86 2.74 -1.21 -0.02
CA ASN A 86 2.88 -0.74 1.36
C ASN A 86 2.13 0.58 1.57
N HIS A 87 0.81 0.51 1.53
CA HIS A 87 -0.10 1.65 1.66
C HIS A 87 -1.00 1.52 2.91
N PRO A 88 -0.92 2.47 3.86
CA PRO A 88 -1.71 2.45 5.09
C PRO A 88 -3.21 2.64 4.80
N PRO A 89 -4.08 2.08 5.65
CA PRO A 89 -3.88 1.99 7.10
C PRO A 89 -3.61 0.61 7.66
N ILE A 90 -3.82 -0.47 6.91
CA ILE A 90 -3.68 -1.83 7.44
C ILE A 90 -2.23 -2.30 7.31
N VAL A 91 -1.67 -2.17 6.12
CA VAL A 91 -0.26 -2.40 5.85
C VAL A 91 0.46 -1.06 5.86
N ARG A 92 1.42 -0.86 6.76
CA ARG A 92 2.03 0.47 6.99
C ARG A 92 3.40 0.62 6.34
N ASN A 93 4.08 -0.48 6.08
CA ASN A 93 5.41 -0.55 5.49
C ASN A 93 5.60 -1.88 4.75
N SER A 94 6.75 -2.04 4.11
CA SER A 94 7.13 -3.24 3.36
C SER A 94 7.23 -4.51 4.21
N MET A 95 7.48 -4.41 5.52
CA MET A 95 7.52 -5.58 6.41
C MET A 95 6.10 -6.08 6.73
N ASP A 96 5.14 -5.17 6.89
CA ASP A 96 3.72 -5.54 6.95
C ASP A 96 3.28 -6.17 5.61
N CYS A 97 3.75 -5.67 4.45
CA CYS A 97 3.50 -6.34 3.15
C CYS A 97 4.06 -7.76 3.14
N LEU A 98 5.30 -7.93 3.59
CA LEU A 98 5.97 -9.23 3.60
C LEU A 98 5.21 -10.24 4.45
N ALA A 99 4.82 -9.86 5.67
CA ALA A 99 4.02 -10.72 6.54
C ALA A 99 2.69 -11.12 5.88
N MET A 100 1.98 -10.15 5.28
CA MET A 100 0.71 -10.44 4.61
C MET A 100 0.89 -11.36 3.39
N VAL A 101 1.94 -11.15 2.59
CA VAL A 101 2.26 -12.00 1.43
C VAL A 101 2.56 -13.44 1.87
N GLU A 102 3.35 -13.60 2.93
CA GLU A 102 3.67 -14.91 3.51
C GLU A 102 2.42 -15.61 4.07
N GLU A 103 1.53 -14.88 4.74
CA GLU A 103 0.28 -15.42 5.30
C GLU A 103 -0.80 -15.78 4.25
N VAL A 104 -0.81 -15.07 3.10
CA VAL A 104 -1.65 -15.42 1.95
C VAL A 104 -1.11 -16.68 1.26
N GLY A 105 0.22 -16.79 1.12
CA GLY A 105 0.88 -18.02 0.67
C GLY A 105 0.73 -18.35 -0.81
N SER A 106 0.38 -17.36 -1.65
CA SER A 106 0.20 -17.53 -3.09
C SER A 106 1.46 -17.15 -3.89
N PRO A 107 1.88 -17.92 -4.92
CA PRO A 107 2.98 -17.55 -5.80
C PRO A 107 2.69 -16.29 -6.65
N ASN A 108 1.42 -15.97 -6.88
CA ASN A 108 0.98 -14.81 -7.66
C ASN A 108 0.67 -13.59 -6.80
N PHE A 109 0.83 -13.67 -5.48
CA PHE A 109 0.65 -12.54 -4.57
C PHE A 109 2.02 -12.04 -4.08
N LYS A 110 2.42 -10.86 -4.54
CA LYS A 110 3.76 -10.29 -4.41
C LYS A 110 3.71 -8.84 -3.95
N ILE A 111 4.85 -8.15 -3.93
CA ILE A 111 5.00 -6.82 -3.33
C ILE A 111 5.23 -5.75 -4.41
N CYS A 112 4.42 -4.68 -4.31
CA CYS A 112 4.71 -3.39 -4.91
C CYS A 112 5.45 -2.53 -3.88
N PHE A 113 6.76 -2.36 -4.00
CA PHE A 113 7.52 -1.57 -3.04
C PHE A 113 7.45 -0.07 -3.37
N ASP A 114 6.68 0.66 -2.58
CA ASP A 114 6.63 2.12 -2.56
C ASP A 114 7.65 2.67 -1.58
N VAL A 115 8.79 3.11 -2.10
CA VAL A 115 9.89 3.64 -1.26
C VAL A 115 9.42 4.88 -0.50
N SER A 116 8.55 5.71 -1.07
CA SER A 116 7.99 6.88 -0.38
C SER A 116 6.86 6.51 0.56
N GLY A 117 6.20 5.39 0.31
CA GLY A 117 5.24 4.71 1.19
C GLY A 117 5.86 4.16 2.47
N GLU A 118 7.19 4.11 2.59
CA GLU A 118 7.88 3.85 3.87
C GLU A 118 7.80 5.04 4.84
N ARG A 119 7.28 6.20 4.44
CA ARG A 119 6.92 7.32 5.33
C ARG A 119 8.03 7.73 6.29
N ALA A 120 7.92 7.42 7.59
CA ALA A 120 8.91 7.78 8.60
C ALA A 120 10.20 6.94 8.51
N TRP A 121 10.17 5.80 7.81
CA TRP A 121 11.29 4.88 7.66
C TRP A 121 12.08 5.13 6.37
N GLN A 122 12.69 6.31 6.25
CA GLN A 122 13.42 6.73 5.04
C GLN A 122 14.94 6.63 5.18
N GLN A 123 15.45 6.09 6.29
CA GLN A 123 16.90 5.94 6.47
C GLN A 123 17.46 4.97 5.40
N THR A 124 18.58 5.31 4.79
CA THR A 124 19.17 4.52 3.70
C THR A 124 19.38 3.05 4.07
N ASN A 125 19.87 2.78 5.28
CA ASN A 125 20.06 1.42 5.77
C ASN A 125 18.73 0.67 5.94
N TRP A 126 17.67 1.33 6.40
CA TRP A 126 16.33 0.76 6.48
C TRP A 126 15.83 0.34 5.09
N ILE A 127 15.85 1.27 4.13
CA ILE A 127 15.36 1.01 2.76
C ILE A 127 16.16 -0.12 2.10
N LEU A 128 17.48 -0.12 2.23
CA LEU A 128 18.33 -1.18 1.68
C LEU A 128 18.04 -2.54 2.33
N ASN A 129 17.83 -2.58 3.64
CA ASN A 129 17.51 -3.81 4.35
C ASN A 129 16.11 -4.31 3.99
N ALA A 130 15.13 -3.42 3.89
CA ALA A 130 13.78 -3.74 3.43
C ALA A 130 13.80 -4.35 2.03
N ALA A 131 14.46 -3.68 1.08
CA ALA A 131 14.62 -4.15 -0.30
C ALA A 131 15.26 -5.55 -0.38
N ARG A 132 16.32 -5.80 0.42
CA ARG A 132 16.98 -7.10 0.49
C ARG A 132 16.06 -8.18 1.07
N ARG A 133 15.29 -7.85 2.11
CA ARG A 133 14.38 -8.81 2.78
C ARG A 133 13.19 -9.19 1.88
N ILE A 134 12.55 -8.22 1.23
CA ILE A 134 11.46 -8.54 0.28
C ILE A 134 11.98 -9.25 -0.97
N GLY A 135 13.20 -8.96 -1.40
CA GLY A 135 13.94 -9.73 -2.40
C GLY A 135 13.13 -9.99 -3.67
N LYS A 136 12.98 -11.27 -4.04
CA LYS A 136 12.28 -11.70 -5.25
C LYS A 136 10.76 -11.50 -5.22
N LEU A 137 10.19 -11.15 -4.07
CA LEU A 137 8.78 -10.77 -3.96
C LEU A 137 8.54 -9.34 -4.44
N TRP A 138 9.58 -8.51 -4.55
CA TRP A 138 9.46 -7.19 -5.14
C TRP A 138 9.38 -7.28 -6.66
N VAL A 139 8.19 -7.02 -7.21
CA VAL A 139 7.91 -7.13 -8.65
C VAL A 139 7.45 -5.84 -9.31
N HIS A 140 7.04 -4.87 -8.51
CA HIS A 140 6.64 -3.56 -8.98
C HIS A 140 7.12 -2.49 -8.00
N SER A 141 7.40 -1.28 -8.48
CA SER A 141 7.77 -0.18 -7.60
C SER A 141 6.88 1.02 -7.86
N HIS A 142 6.54 1.70 -6.78
CA HIS A 142 6.00 3.04 -6.85
C HIS A 142 7.06 4.00 -6.32
N PHE A 143 7.27 5.10 -7.04
CA PHE A 143 8.14 6.17 -6.60
C PHE A 143 7.38 7.48 -6.68
N GLY A 144 7.32 8.17 -5.54
CA GLY A 144 6.69 9.48 -5.42
C GLY A 144 7.41 10.31 -4.36
N GLY A 145 6.81 11.39 -3.89
CA GLY A 145 7.36 12.16 -2.79
C GLY A 145 6.60 13.46 -2.61
N ASP A 146 6.59 13.95 -1.37
CA ASP A 146 6.23 15.33 -1.11
C ASP A 146 7.49 16.17 -1.29
N PHE A 147 7.34 17.36 -1.87
CA PHE A 147 8.45 18.27 -2.12
C PHE A 147 8.12 19.64 -1.56
N LYS A 148 9.06 20.23 -0.84
CA LYS A 148 8.97 21.59 -0.34
C LYS A 148 10.02 22.43 -1.05
N ARG A 149 9.63 23.66 -1.42
CA ARG A 149 10.58 24.68 -1.84
C ARG A 149 10.93 25.55 -0.63
N GLU A 150 12.20 25.63 -0.31
CA GLU A 150 12.72 26.52 0.74
C GLU A 150 12.80 27.97 0.25
N GLN A 151 13.05 28.90 1.18
CA GLN A 151 13.07 30.35 0.90
C GLN A 151 14.16 30.74 -0.13
N ASP A 152 15.26 29.98 -0.17
CA ASP A 152 16.36 30.15 -1.12
C ASP A 152 16.06 29.57 -2.53
N GLY A 153 14.87 28.98 -2.71
CA GLY A 153 14.45 28.33 -3.95
C GLY A 153 14.84 26.86 -4.07
N THR A 154 15.60 26.31 -3.11
CA THR A 154 16.00 24.90 -3.06
C THR A 154 14.76 24.00 -2.91
N VAL A 155 14.68 22.94 -3.72
CA VAL A 155 13.60 21.94 -3.61
C VAL A 155 14.12 20.75 -2.81
N ILE A 156 13.52 20.50 -1.66
CA ILE A 156 13.82 19.35 -0.81
C ILE A 156 12.68 18.33 -0.86
N ARG A 157 13.03 17.04 -0.87
CA ARG A 157 12.04 15.96 -0.68
C ARG A 157 11.73 15.87 0.80
N THR A 158 10.45 15.89 1.15
CA THR A 158 9.95 15.60 2.49
C THR A 158 9.35 14.20 2.54
N PRO A 159 9.55 13.44 3.62
CA PRO A 159 8.87 12.16 3.82
C PRO A 159 7.35 12.29 3.69
N LEU A 160 6.69 11.26 3.15
CA LEU A 160 5.26 11.31 2.84
C LEU A 160 4.42 11.10 4.11
N GLY A 161 3.68 12.13 4.54
CA GLY A 161 2.93 12.14 5.80
C GLY A 161 3.65 12.92 6.92
N ARG A 162 2.90 13.31 7.96
CA ARG A 162 3.35 14.24 9.01
C ARG A 162 4.75 13.87 9.52
N THR A 163 5.61 14.89 9.54
CA THR A 163 6.93 14.93 10.16
C THR A 163 6.80 14.75 11.67
N THR A 164 6.59 13.52 12.13
CA THR A 164 6.89 13.16 13.52
C THR A 164 7.99 12.12 13.47
N ASP A 165 9.14 12.52 13.99
CA ASP A 165 10.33 11.70 14.17
C ASP A 165 9.94 10.35 14.83
N PRO A 166 10.25 9.20 14.20
CA PRO A 166 9.95 7.90 14.79
C PRO A 166 10.67 7.67 16.13
N MET A 167 11.65 8.48 16.51
CA MET A 167 12.32 8.42 17.82
C MET A 167 11.59 9.11 18.97
N GLN A 168 10.45 9.77 18.74
CA GLN A 168 9.67 10.40 19.83
C GLN A 168 8.61 9.47 20.48
N THR A 169 8.54 8.20 20.06
CA THR A 169 7.60 7.22 20.64
C THR A 169 8.27 5.91 21.05
N MET A 170 9.43 5.98 21.70
CA MET A 170 9.94 4.91 22.56
C MET A 170 9.92 5.35 24.02
#